data_AF-A0A3C1LZL9-F1
#
_entry.id   AF-A0A3C1LZL9-F1
#
_cell.length_a   1.000
_cell.length_b   1.000
_cell.length_c   1.000
_cell.angle_alpha   90.00
_cell.angle_beta   90.00
_cell.angle_gamma   90.00
#
_symmetry.space_group_name_H-M   'P 1'
#
loop_
_entity.id
_entity.type
_entity.pdbx_description
1 polymer ?
#
loop_
_entity_poly.entity_id
_entity_poly.type
_entity_poly.pdbx_seq_one_letter_code
_entity_poly.pdbx_strand_id
1 'polypeptide(L)' 'AVEELQAEASHQKQEQPKNSLQQYCDDNPDAAECRIYED' A
#
# COMPACT_ATOMS: atom_id res chain seq x y z
N ALA A 1 -20.26 -7.76 11.90
CA ALA A 1 -20.82 -6.41 11.69
C ALA A 1 -20.08 -5.33 12.49
N VAL A 2 -20.34 -5.09 13.80
CA VAL A 2 -19.65 -4.01 14.55
C VAL A 2 -18.14 -4.27 14.69
N GLU A 3 -17.76 -5.53 14.90
CA GLU A 3 -16.36 -5.95 15.03
C GLU A 3 -15.57 -5.72 13.73
N GLU A 4 -16.14 -6.07 12.57
CA GLU A 4 -15.53 -5.82 11.25
C GLU A 4 -15.39 -4.31 10.97
N LEU A 5 -16.38 -3.50 11.34
CA LEU A 5 -16.32 -2.05 11.18
C LEU A 5 -15.24 -1.42 12.08
N GLN A 6 -15.03 -1.94 13.29
CA GLN A 6 -13.95 -1.50 14.18
C GLN A 6 -12.57 -1.93 13.68
N ALA A 7 -12.47 -3.12 13.09
CA ALA A 7 -11.26 -3.59 12.43
C ALA A 7 -10.89 -2.70 11.24
N GLU A 8 -11.81 -2.46 10.31
CA GLU A 8 -11.64 -1.58 9.15
C GLU A 8 -11.23 -0.15 9.56
N ALA A 9 -11.89 0.43 10.56
CA ALA A 9 -11.56 1.77 11.06
C ALA A 9 -10.18 1.84 11.73
N SER A 10 -9.72 0.73 12.32
CA SER A 10 -8.37 0.63 12.88
C SER A 10 -7.33 0.47 11.78
N HIS A 11 -7.64 -0.31 10.73
CA HIS A 11 -6.80 -0.48 9.55
C HIS A 11 -6.60 0.85 8.82
N GLN A 12 -7.67 1.61 8.53
CA GLN A 12 -7.55 2.92 7.88
C GLN A 12 -6.70 3.94 8.67
N LYS A 13 -6.66 3.82 10.01
CA LYS A 13 -5.80 4.67 10.85
C LYS A 13 -4.33 4.25 10.84
N GLN A 14 -4.07 2.98 10.55
CA GLN A 14 -2.72 2.41 10.46
C GLN A 14 -2.15 2.46 9.04
N GLU A 15 -2.99 2.68 8.03
CA GLU A 15 -2.58 2.94 6.67
C GLU A 15 -1.72 4.21 6.63
N GLN A 16 -0.41 4.01 6.53
CA GLN A 16 0.52 5.10 6.35
C GLN A 16 0.35 5.67 4.95
N PRO A 17 0.34 7.01 4.79
CA PRO A 17 0.29 7.61 3.47
C PRO A 17 1.50 7.13 2.67
N LYS A 18 1.25 6.72 1.42
CA LYS A 18 2.31 6.28 0.52
C LYS A 18 3.33 7.40 0.35
N ASN A 19 4.60 7.07 0.52
CA ASN A 19 5.67 7.99 0.19
C ASN A 19 5.80 8.14 -1.34
N SER A 20 6.62 9.08 -1.79
CA SER A 20 6.78 9.40 -3.20
C SER A 20 7.24 8.20 -4.05
N LEU A 21 8.11 7.35 -3.51
CA LEU A 21 8.58 6.14 -4.21
C LEU A 21 7.46 5.11 -4.32
N GLN A 22 6.68 4.89 -3.26
CA GLN A 22 5.56 3.96 -3.28
C GLN A 22 4.52 4.36 -4.32
N GLN A 23 4.12 5.64 -4.34
CA GLN A 23 3.20 6.14 -5.35
C GLN A 23 3.77 5.99 -6.76
N TYR A 24 5.04 6.31 -6.97
CA TYR A 24 5.69 6.15 -8.26
C TYR A 24 5.71 4.70 -8.75
N CYS A 25 5.96 3.75 -7.85
CA CYS A 25 5.94 2.32 -8.18
C CYS A 25 4.54 1.76 -8.45
N ASP A 26 3.49 2.32 -7.83
CA ASP A 26 2.11 1.96 -8.20
C ASP A 26 1.80 2.36 -9.64
N ASP A 27 2.24 3.54 -10.05
CA ASP A 27 2.00 4.10 -11.38
C ASP A 27 2.94 3.50 -12.45
N ASN A 28 4.13 3.04 -12.05
CA ASN A 28 5.19 2.56 -12.93
C ASN A 28 5.81 1.24 -12.40
N PRO A 29 5.09 0.12 -12.45
CA PRO A 29 5.57 -1.16 -11.87
C PRO A 29 6.78 -1.74 -12.61
N ASP A 30 7.00 -1.34 -13.87
CA ASP A 30 8.12 -1.77 -14.71
C ASP A 30 9.33 -0.83 -14.64
N ALA A 31 9.28 0.24 -13.84
CA ALA A 31 10.42 1.09 -13.56
C ALA A 31 11.56 0.28 -12.93
N ALA A 32 12.82 0.63 -13.23
CA ALA A 32 13.98 -0.12 -12.75
C ALA A 32 14.03 -0.16 -11.21
N GLU A 33 13.52 0.88 -10.55
CA GLU A 33 13.42 1.05 -9.11
C GLU A 33 12.33 0.18 -8.46
N CYS A 34 11.39 -0.34 -9.25
CA CYS A 34 10.16 -0.99 -8.76
C CYS A 34 9.98 -2.43 -9.26
N ARG A 35 10.81 -2.89 -10.22
CA ARG A 35 10.79 -4.28 -10.69
C ARG A 35 11.09 -5.24 -9.54
N ILE A 36 10.09 -6.01 -9.16
CA ILE A 36 10.25 -7.14 -8.27
C ILE A 36 10.32 -8.40 -9.13
N TYR A 37 11.39 -9.17 -8.96
CA TYR A 37 11.53 -10.50 -9.55
C TYR A 37 11.14 -11.52 -8.49
N GLU A 38 10.29 -12.48 -8.87
CA GLU A 38 10.04 -13.66 -8.04
C GLU A 38 11.25 -14.61 -8.17
N ASP A 39 11.69 -15.20 -7.06
CA ASP A 39 12.77 -16.21 -7.03
C ASP A 39 12.34 -17.56 -7.64
#